data_AF-A0A2G8B715-F1
#
_entry.id   AF-A0A2G8B715-F1
#
_cell.length_a   1.000
_cell.length_b   1.000
_cell.length_c   1.000
_cell.angle_alpha   90.00
_cell.angle_beta   90.00
_cell.angle_gamma   90.00
#
_symmetry.space_group_name_H-M   'P 1'
#
loop_
_entity.id
_entity.type
_entity.pdbx_description
1 polymer ?
#
loop_
_entity_poly.entity_id
_entity_poly.type
_entity_poly.pdbx_seq_one_letter_code
_entity_poly.pdbx_strand_id
1 'polypeptide(L)'
;MSTDRAAASGTVAGGQLKDPSFQAYALLRTLFTVAPILFGLDKFVNLLTHPDHWSKYLAGWIDGIVPGNADQCMYVVGVVEIAAGVLVAIAPRIGAWVVAAWLAGIIVNLLTLSGYYDIALRDFGLLVSAVALARLADGVHRAHTARTAT
;
A
#
# COMPACT_ATOMS: atom_id res chain seq x y z
N MET A 1 13.96 21.31 34.84
CA MET A 1 14.17 21.66 33.42
C MET A 1 14.05 20.46 32.45
N SER A 2 14.35 19.21 32.84
CA SER A 2 14.07 18.01 31.99
C SER A 2 12.63 17.50 32.05
N THR A 3 11.91 17.76 33.15
CA THR A 3 10.54 17.29 33.40
C THR A 3 9.48 18.01 32.55
N ASP A 4 9.68 19.30 32.28
CA ASP A 4 8.73 20.12 31.52
C ASP A 4 8.71 19.76 30.03
N ARG A 5 9.86 19.36 29.46
CA ARG A 5 9.95 18.89 28.08
C ARG A 5 9.25 17.54 27.88
N ALA A 6 9.40 16.61 28.82
CA ALA A 6 8.75 15.30 28.75
C ALA A 6 7.22 15.42 28.87
N ALA A 7 6.73 16.28 29.77
CA ALA A 7 5.31 16.58 29.90
C ALA A 7 4.73 17.27 28.64
N ALA A 8 5.44 18.26 28.09
CA ALA A 8 5.03 18.93 26.85
C ALA A 8 5.03 17.99 25.63
N SER A 9 6.00 17.07 25.51
CA SER A 9 6.02 16.04 24.47
C SER A 9 4.83 15.08 24.55
N GLY A 10 4.39 14.72 25.77
CA GLY A 10 3.21 13.88 25.99
C GLY A 10 1.90 14.56 25.58
N THR A 11 1.73 15.85 25.89
CA THR A 11 0.54 16.62 25.51
C THR A 11 0.44 16.83 23.99
N VAL A 12 1.57 17.06 23.31
CA VAL A 12 1.61 17.22 21.84
C VAL A 12 1.33 15.89 21.13
N ALA A 13 1.89 14.77 21.60
CA ALA A 13 1.59 13.44 21.05
C ALA A 13 0.10 13.07 21.22
N GLY A 14 -0.48 13.36 22.40
CA GLY A 14 -1.90 13.16 22.67
C GLY A 14 -2.82 14.09 21.86
N GLY A 15 -2.36 15.29 21.51
CA GLY A 15 -3.07 16.22 20.63
C GLY A 15 -3.06 15.78 19.16
N GLN A 16 -1.94 15.25 18.67
CA GLN A 16 -1.82 14.78 17.28
C GLN A 16 -2.72 13.57 16.99
N LEU A 17 -2.93 12.69 17.97
CA LEU A 17 -3.87 11.57 17.86
C LEU A 17 -5.35 12.02 17.81
N LYS A 18 -5.66 13.26 18.20
CA LYS A 18 -7.02 13.83 18.10
C LYS A 18 -7.27 14.54 16.77
N ASP A 19 -6.24 14.77 15.95
CA ASP A 19 -6.39 15.35 14.61
C ASP A 19 -6.95 14.27 13.64
N PRO A 20 -8.15 14.47 13.09
CA PRO A 20 -8.74 13.53 12.13
C PRO A 20 -7.85 13.27 10.90
N SER A 21 -7.07 14.27 10.46
CA SER A 21 -6.19 14.13 9.29
C SER A 21 -5.02 13.19 9.59
N PHE A 22 -4.44 13.29 10.79
CA PHE A 22 -3.40 12.38 11.25
C PHE A 22 -3.94 10.96 11.50
N GLN A 23 -5.16 10.81 12.01
CA GLN A 23 -5.81 9.51 12.14
C GLN A 23 -6.01 8.84 10.78
N ALA A 24 -6.55 9.56 9.80
CA ALA A 24 -6.73 9.04 8.43
C ALA A 24 -5.39 8.62 7.81
N TYR A 25 -4.34 9.45 7.98
CA TYR A 25 -2.99 9.11 7.56
C TYR A 25 -2.48 7.82 8.22
N ALA A 26 -2.62 7.68 9.53
CA ALA A 26 -2.14 6.52 10.27
C ALA A 26 -2.88 5.23 9.86
N LEU A 27 -4.19 5.31 9.66
CA LEU A 27 -5.01 4.19 9.18
C LEU A 27 -4.58 3.76 7.77
N LEU A 28 -4.48 4.70 6.83
CA LEU A 28 -4.08 4.40 5.47
C LEU A 28 -2.64 3.88 5.40
N ARG A 29 -1.71 4.47 6.17
CA ARG A 29 -0.32 3.98 6.24
C ARG A 29 -0.28 2.54 6.76
N THR A 30 -1.06 2.23 7.78
CA THR A 30 -1.13 0.87 8.34
C THR A 30 -1.72 -0.10 7.31
N LEU A 31 -2.84 0.25 6.69
CA LEU A 31 -3.49 -0.55 5.65
C LEU A 31 -2.51 -0.86 4.50
N PHE A 32 -1.90 0.17 3.91
CA PHE A 32 -0.98 0.02 2.77
C PHE A 32 0.42 -0.49 3.14
N THR A 33 0.73 -0.62 4.43
CA THR A 33 1.90 -1.37 4.88
C THR A 33 1.55 -2.85 4.98
N VAL A 34 0.47 -3.18 5.69
CA VAL A 34 0.14 -4.55 6.06
C VAL A 34 -0.46 -5.32 4.89
N ALA A 35 -1.43 -4.75 4.18
CA ALA A 35 -2.16 -5.47 3.14
C ALA A 35 -1.25 -5.96 2.00
N PRO A 36 -0.34 -5.14 1.41
CA PRO A 36 0.55 -5.62 0.35
C PRO A 36 1.51 -6.73 0.82
N ILE A 37 1.99 -6.65 2.06
CA ILE A 37 2.84 -7.70 2.63
C ILE A 37 2.07 -9.00 2.75
N LEU A 38 0.84 -8.96 3.28
CA LEU A 38 0.02 -10.15 3.41
C LEU A 38 -0.37 -10.74 2.05
N PHE A 39 -0.80 -9.92 1.10
CA PHE A 39 -1.12 -10.38 -0.26
C PHE A 39 0.09 -10.94 -0.99
N GLY A 40 1.26 -10.33 -0.81
CA GLY A 40 2.48 -10.80 -1.43
C GLY A 40 2.97 -12.12 -0.83
N LEU A 41 2.88 -12.28 0.50
CA LEU A 41 3.18 -13.55 1.16
C LEU A 41 2.19 -14.64 0.77
N ASP A 42 0.90 -14.31 0.63
CA ASP A 42 -0.13 -15.26 0.24
C ASP A 42 0.10 -15.84 -1.17
N LYS A 43 0.77 -15.11 -2.07
CA LYS A 43 1.13 -15.62 -3.40
C LYS A 43 2.08 -16.82 -3.38
N PHE A 44 2.83 -17.02 -2.29
CA PHE A 44 3.71 -18.18 -2.13
C PHE A 44 2.99 -19.39 -1.50
N VAL A 45 1.93 -19.16 -0.74
CA VAL A 45 1.19 -20.22 -0.01
C VAL A 45 -0.19 -20.53 -0.59
N ASN A 46 -0.73 -19.66 -1.43
CA ASN A 46 -2.05 -19.74 -2.08
C ASN A 46 -3.21 -20.02 -1.11
N LEU A 47 -3.17 -19.47 0.11
CA LEU A 47 -4.19 -19.76 1.12
C LEU A 47 -5.51 -19.04 0.80
N LEU A 48 -5.48 -17.80 0.30
CA LEU A 48 -6.69 -17.04 -0.02
C LEU A 48 -7.37 -17.49 -1.32
N THR A 49 -6.64 -18.18 -2.19
CA THR A 49 -7.12 -18.59 -3.51
C THR A 49 -7.47 -20.06 -3.61
N HIS A 50 -7.23 -20.85 -2.56
CA HIS A 50 -7.47 -22.29 -2.53
C HIS A 50 -8.92 -22.65 -2.93
N PRO A 51 -9.14 -23.65 -3.81
CA PRO A 51 -8.17 -24.60 -4.37
C PRO A 51 -7.40 -24.08 -5.59
N ASP A 52 -7.67 -22.86 -6.05
CA ASP A 52 -6.97 -22.25 -7.18
C ASP A 52 -5.66 -21.58 -6.75
N HIS A 53 -4.93 -21.09 -7.74
CA HIS A 53 -3.68 -20.34 -7.56
C HIS A 53 -3.89 -18.86 -7.92
N TRP A 54 -3.02 -17.99 -7.39
CA TRP A 54 -3.02 -16.57 -7.74
C TRP A 54 -2.79 -16.29 -9.23
N SER A 55 -2.16 -17.22 -9.96
CA SER A 55 -1.96 -17.15 -11.41
C SER A 55 -3.26 -17.05 -12.21
N LYS A 56 -4.42 -17.45 -11.66
CA LYS A 56 -5.72 -17.27 -12.34
C LYS A 56 -6.11 -15.81 -12.60
N TYR A 57 -5.52 -14.88 -11.85
CA TYR A 57 -5.72 -13.45 -12.01
C TYR A 57 -4.73 -12.81 -12.99
N LEU A 58 -3.79 -13.57 -13.55
CA LEU A 58 -2.83 -13.07 -14.53
C LEU A 58 -3.44 -13.12 -15.93
N ALA A 59 -3.45 -12.00 -16.65
CA ALA A 59 -3.94 -11.95 -18.01
C ALA A 59 -3.01 -12.77 -18.93
N GLY A 60 -3.61 -13.59 -19.81
CA GLY A 60 -2.86 -14.52 -20.66
C GLY A 60 -1.83 -13.85 -21.59
N TRP A 61 -2.01 -12.57 -21.92
CA TRP A 61 -1.03 -11.81 -22.71
C TRP A 61 0.22 -11.41 -21.90
N ILE A 62 0.11 -11.29 -20.56
CA ILE A 62 1.25 -11.01 -19.68
C ILE A 62 2.10 -12.27 -19.52
N ASP A 63 1.44 -13.43 -19.35
CA ASP A 63 2.11 -14.74 -19.31
C ASP A 63 2.89 -15.00 -20.61
N GLY A 64 2.36 -14.58 -21.76
CA GLY A 64 3.05 -14.68 -23.06
C GLY A 64 4.29 -13.78 -23.23
N ILE A 65 4.52 -12.80 -22.35
CA ILE A 65 5.66 -11.87 -22.41
C ILE A 65 6.75 -12.26 -21.40
N VAL A 66 6.37 -12.81 -20.24
CA VAL A 66 7.30 -13.13 -19.16
C VAL A 66 7.96 -14.49 -19.42
N PRO A 67 9.30 -14.60 -19.37
CA PRO A 67 9.96 -15.90 -19.45
C PRO A 67 9.61 -16.73 -18.21
N GLY A 68 9.04 -17.92 -18.40
CA GLY A 68 8.66 -18.83 -17.29
C GLY A 68 7.22 -19.30 -17.40
N ASN A 69 6.62 -19.65 -16.26
CA ASN A 69 5.19 -19.95 -16.14
C ASN A 69 4.46 -18.87 -15.32
N ALA A 70 3.12 -18.85 -15.42
CA ALA A 70 2.28 -17.88 -14.72
C ALA A 70 2.48 -17.84 -13.20
N ASP A 71 2.78 -18.99 -12.57
CA ASP A 71 3.04 -19.06 -11.12
C ASP A 71 4.36 -18.37 -10.75
N GLN A 72 5.41 -18.56 -11.55
CA GLN A 72 6.69 -17.87 -11.35
C GLN A 72 6.53 -16.35 -11.51
N CYS A 73 5.76 -15.91 -12.50
CA CYS A 73 5.40 -14.51 -12.65
C CYS A 73 4.71 -13.99 -11.37
N MET A 74 3.77 -14.77 -10.83
CA MET A 74 3.03 -14.38 -9.64
C MET A 74 3.87 -14.37 -8.35
N TYR A 75 4.90 -15.21 -8.25
CA TYR A 75 5.89 -15.10 -7.17
C TYR A 75 6.67 -13.79 -7.24
N VAL A 76 7.07 -13.35 -8.43
CA VAL A 76 7.73 -12.04 -8.61
C VAL A 76 6.80 -10.91 -8.21
N VAL A 77 5.52 -10.96 -8.62
CA VAL A 77 4.49 -10.00 -8.17
C VAL A 77 4.41 -9.99 -6.65
N GLY A 78 4.44 -11.15 -6.00
CA GLY A 78 4.44 -11.26 -4.53
C GLY A 78 5.64 -10.58 -3.87
N VAL A 79 6.85 -10.74 -4.40
CA VAL A 79 8.05 -10.02 -3.91
C VAL A 79 7.87 -8.51 -4.04
N VAL A 80 7.35 -8.03 -5.18
CA VAL A 80 7.16 -6.60 -5.42
C VAL A 80 6.13 -6.01 -4.45
N GLU A 81 5.03 -6.71 -4.17
CA GLU A 81 4.02 -6.25 -3.22
C GLU A 81 4.56 -6.16 -1.79
N ILE A 82 5.36 -7.14 -1.36
CA ILE A 82 6.04 -7.09 -0.06
C ILE A 82 6.97 -5.88 0.01
N ALA A 83 7.80 -5.68 -1.01
CA ALA A 83 8.72 -4.54 -1.08
C ALA A 83 7.96 -3.20 -1.06
N ALA A 84 6.83 -3.11 -1.76
CA ALA A 84 5.98 -1.92 -1.77
C ALA A 84 5.38 -1.64 -0.39
N GLY A 85 4.88 -2.66 0.33
CA GLY A 85 4.37 -2.51 1.69
C GLY A 85 5.45 -2.07 2.68
N VAL A 86 6.66 -2.63 2.59
CA VAL A 86 7.83 -2.19 3.36
C VAL A 86 8.20 -0.75 3.03
N LEU A 87 8.16 -0.36 1.75
CA LEU A 87 8.44 1.01 1.32
C LEU A 87 7.40 1.99 1.88
N VAL A 88 6.12 1.64 1.94
CA VAL A 88 5.10 2.46 2.61
C VAL A 88 5.38 2.60 4.10
N ALA A 89 5.84 1.54 4.76
CA ALA A 89 6.19 1.59 6.17
C ALA A 89 7.31 2.60 6.43
N ILE A 90 8.36 2.60 5.61
CA ILE A 90 9.57 3.41 5.84
C ILE A 90 9.41 4.82 5.26
N ALA A 91 8.88 4.94 4.06
CA ALA A 91 8.79 6.18 3.29
C ALA A 91 7.40 6.34 2.65
N PRO A 92 6.33 6.56 3.45
CA PRO A 92 4.93 6.55 2.98
C PRO A 92 4.67 7.57 1.87
N ARG A 93 5.39 8.70 1.84
CA ARG A 93 5.29 9.71 0.78
C ARG A 93 5.62 9.17 -0.61
N ILE A 94 6.63 8.30 -0.69
CA ILE A 94 7.08 7.69 -1.95
C ILE A 94 6.34 6.37 -2.16
N GLY A 95 6.28 5.54 -1.11
CA GLY A 95 5.64 4.23 -1.16
C GLY A 95 4.18 4.28 -1.58
N ALA A 96 3.41 5.29 -1.15
CA ALA A 96 2.01 5.40 -1.53
C ALA A 96 1.82 5.65 -3.03
N TRP A 97 2.71 6.43 -3.66
CA TRP A 97 2.68 6.61 -5.12
C TRP A 97 3.10 5.34 -5.87
N VAL A 98 4.08 4.60 -5.34
CA VAL A 98 4.49 3.31 -5.90
C VAL A 98 3.34 2.32 -5.84
N VAL A 99 2.65 2.21 -4.71
CA VAL A 99 1.47 1.34 -4.55
C VAL A 99 0.34 1.78 -5.49
N ALA A 100 0.08 3.08 -5.63
CA ALA A 100 -0.95 3.57 -6.54
C ALA A 100 -0.66 3.20 -8.01
N ALA A 101 0.60 3.35 -8.45
CA ALA A 101 1.02 2.96 -9.80
C ALA A 101 0.92 1.43 -9.99
N TRP A 102 1.28 0.66 -8.97
CA TRP A 102 1.18 -0.80 -9.00
C TRP A 102 -0.28 -1.28 -9.09
N LEU A 103 -1.17 -0.71 -8.26
CA LEU A 103 -2.61 -0.97 -8.33
C LEU A 103 -3.20 -0.60 -9.69
N ALA A 104 -2.75 0.49 -10.31
CA ALA A 104 -3.18 0.83 -11.66
C ALA A 104 -2.83 -0.27 -12.66
N GLY A 105 -1.64 -0.85 -12.56
CA GLY A 105 -1.24 -2.01 -13.36
C GLY A 105 -2.11 -3.24 -13.11
N ILE A 106 -2.39 -3.56 -11.85
CA ILE A 106 -3.29 -4.68 -11.47
C ILE A 106 -4.69 -4.47 -12.05
N ILE A 107 -5.25 -3.27 -11.93
CA ILE A 107 -6.56 -2.92 -12.48
C ILE A 107 -6.58 -3.13 -13.98
N VAL A 108 -5.59 -2.61 -14.72
CA VAL A 108 -5.51 -2.79 -16.17
C VAL A 108 -5.46 -4.27 -16.53
N ASN A 109 -4.64 -5.06 -15.82
CA ASN A 109 -4.59 -6.52 -15.99
C ASN A 109 -5.98 -7.16 -15.80
N LEU A 110 -6.69 -6.82 -14.72
CA LEU A 110 -8.02 -7.38 -14.43
C LEU A 110 -9.08 -6.95 -15.46
N LEU A 111 -9.01 -5.71 -15.96
CA LEU A 111 -9.91 -5.24 -17.01
C LEU A 111 -9.72 -5.96 -18.35
N THR A 112 -8.54 -6.55 -18.59
CA THR A 112 -8.29 -7.38 -19.78
C THR A 112 -8.75 -8.83 -19.62
N LEU A 113 -9.16 -9.24 -18.42
CA LEU A 113 -9.73 -10.56 -18.14
C LEU A 113 -11.25 -10.46 -18.01
N SER A 114 -11.99 -11.27 -18.78
CA SER A 114 -13.44 -11.32 -18.64
C SER A 114 -13.84 -11.93 -17.30
N GLY A 115 -14.64 -11.20 -16.51
CA GLY A 115 -15.23 -11.71 -15.26
C GLY A 115 -14.67 -11.13 -13.96
N TYR A 116 -13.70 -10.21 -14.01
CA TYR A 116 -13.08 -9.61 -12.82
C TYR A 116 -13.32 -8.09 -12.68
N TYR A 117 -14.34 -7.54 -13.34
CA TYR A 117 -14.64 -6.11 -13.32
C TYR A 117 -15.03 -5.59 -11.94
N ASP A 118 -15.67 -6.42 -11.13
CA ASP A 118 -16.04 -6.12 -9.74
C ASP A 118 -14.79 -5.99 -8.85
N ILE A 119 -13.78 -6.85 -9.06
CA ILE A 119 -12.50 -6.76 -8.38
C ILE A 119 -11.75 -5.50 -8.84
N ALA A 120 -11.69 -5.24 -10.15
CA ALA A 120 -11.06 -4.05 -10.70
C ALA A 120 -11.65 -2.74 -10.11
N LEU A 121 -12.97 -2.69 -9.89
CA LEU A 121 -13.63 -1.55 -9.25
C LEU A 121 -13.24 -1.38 -7.77
N ARG A 122 -13.09 -2.48 -7.03
CA ARG A 122 -12.61 -2.44 -5.63
C ARG A 122 -11.17 -1.94 -5.57
N ASP A 123 -10.32 -2.44 -6.45
CA ASP A 123 -8.92 -2.03 -6.54
C ASP A 123 -8.79 -0.57 -6.95
N PHE A 124 -9.71 -0.05 -7.78
CA PHE A 124 -9.79 1.38 -8.05
C PHE A 124 -10.04 2.21 -6.76
N GLY A 125 -10.90 1.73 -5.87
CA GLY A 125 -11.09 2.33 -4.54
C GLY A 125 -9.82 2.31 -3.68
N LEU A 126 -9.06 1.21 -3.72
CA LEU A 126 -7.74 1.13 -3.07
C LEU A 126 -6.73 2.09 -3.72
N LEU A 127 -6.72 2.23 -5.04
CA LEU A 127 -5.86 3.17 -5.75
C LEU A 127 -6.14 4.60 -5.30
N VAL A 128 -7.40 5.02 -5.26
CA VAL A 128 -7.79 6.36 -4.79
C VAL A 128 -7.36 6.56 -3.33
N SER A 129 -7.50 5.54 -2.50
CA SER A 129 -7.07 5.57 -1.09
C SER A 129 -5.55 5.67 -0.95
N ALA A 130 -4.78 5.02 -1.84
CA ALA A 130 -3.32 5.15 -1.88
C ALA A 130 -2.88 6.56 -2.30
N VAL A 131 -3.57 7.17 -3.26
CA VAL A 131 -3.35 8.59 -3.62
C VAL A 131 -3.67 9.50 -2.44
N ALA A 132 -4.77 9.25 -1.71
CA ALA A 132 -5.09 10.00 -0.50
C ALA A 132 -3.98 9.88 0.57
N LEU A 133 -3.44 8.67 0.78
CA LEU A 133 -2.29 8.46 1.66
C LEU A 133 -1.09 9.29 1.22
N ALA A 134 -0.76 9.31 -0.07
CA ALA A 134 0.37 10.08 -0.59
C ALA A 134 0.21 11.59 -0.28
N ARG A 135 -1.00 12.14 -0.48
CA ARG A 135 -1.29 13.55 -0.18
C ARG A 135 -1.24 13.87 1.32
N LEU A 136 -1.73 12.97 2.17
CA LEU A 136 -1.67 13.12 3.62
C LEU A 136 -0.22 13.01 4.13
N ALA A 137 0.57 12.08 3.58
CA ALA A 137 1.98 11.92 3.93
C ALA A 137 2.80 13.18 3.64
N ASP A 138 2.52 13.86 2.52
CA ASP A 138 3.10 15.16 2.21
C ASP A 138 2.74 16.23 3.24
N GLY A 139 1.48 16.28 3.67
CA GLY A 139 1.01 17.22 4.69
C GLY A 139 1.71 16.99 6.04
N VAL A 140 1.78 15.73 6.48
CA VAL A 140 2.46 15.35 7.73
C VAL A 140 3.95 15.68 7.68
N HIS A 141 4.62 15.43 6.55
CA HIS A 141 6.04 15.73 6.39
C HIS A 141 6.32 17.23 6.49
N ARG A 142 5.53 18.07 5.78
CA ARG A 142 5.66 19.54 5.83
C ARG A 142 5.46 20.09 7.23
N ALA A 143 4.48 19.57 7.97
CA ALA A 143 4.22 19.97 9.35
C ALA A 143 5.40 19.64 10.28
N HIS A 144 6.10 18.52 10.04
CA HIS A 144 7.30 18.13 10.78
C HIS A 144 8.46 19.10 10.51
N THR A 145 8.73 19.42 9.24
CA THR A 145 9.80 20.35 8.84
C THR A 145 9.59 21.75 9.41
N ALA A 146 8.35 22.25 9.42
CA ALA A 146 8.02 23.55 9.99
C ALA A 146 8.31 23.63 11.50
N ARG A 147 8.05 22.55 12.26
CA ARG A 147 8.31 22.48 13.71
C ARG A 147 9.80 22.42 14.05
N THR A 148 10.64 21.89 13.17
CA THR A 148 12.10 21.85 13.37
C THR A 148 12.80 23.16 13.01
N ALA A 149 12.14 24.06 12.28
CA ALA A 149 12.71 25.33 11.84
C ALA A 149 12.46 26.50 12.82
N THR A 150 11.59 26.30 13.82
CA THR A 150 11.29 27.23 14.92
C THR A 150 12.02 26.84 16.19
#